data_AF-A0A812ZXV3-F1
#
_entry.id   AF-A0A812ZXV3-F1
#
_cell.length_a   1.000
_cell.length_b   1.000
_cell.length_c   1.000
_cell.angle_alpha   90.00
_cell.angle_beta   90.00
_cell.angle_gamma   90.00
#
_symmetry.space_group_name_H-M   'P 1'
#
loop_
_entity.id
_entity.type
_entity.pdbx_description
1 polymer ?
#
loop_
_entity_poly.entity_id
_entity_poly.type
_entity_poly.pdbx_seq_one_letter_code
_entity_poly.pdbx_strand_id
1 'polypeptide(L)'
;DFLRDIGYLVPDKGPVSVTTQFVDEEIAKVPAPQLVVPSDNARYVLNAVNARWGSLYDALYGFDVIPAYSVTSSGVEINAAKGSSGYNPMRGEAVIDFANGLLDEIAPLAN
;
A
#
# COMPACT_ATOMS: atom_id res chain seq x y z
N ASP A 1 -9.89 -15.53 41.72
CA ASP A 1 -9.04 -14.95 40.68
C ASP A 1 -8.38 -16.04 39.82
N PHE A 2 -9.15 -16.92 39.18
CA PHE A 2 -8.62 -18.17 38.59
C PHE A 2 -7.38 -17.98 37.69
N LEU A 3 -7.41 -17.00 36.78
CA LEU A 3 -6.29 -16.77 35.85
C LEU A 3 -5.02 -16.26 36.55
N ARG A 4 -5.15 -15.52 37.64
CA ARG A 4 -4.00 -15.12 38.47
C ARG A 4 -3.55 -16.27 39.35
N ASP A 5 -4.51 -17.02 39.89
CA ASP A 5 -4.29 -18.17 40.77
C ASP A 5 -3.52 -19.30 40.06
N ILE A 6 -3.77 -19.52 38.76
CA ILE A 6 -3.01 -20.46 37.92
C ILE A 6 -1.75 -19.85 37.28
N GLY A 7 -1.45 -18.58 37.56
CA GLY A 7 -0.29 -17.88 37.02
C GLY A 7 -0.36 -17.50 35.53
N TYR A 8 -1.52 -17.60 34.89
CA TYR A 8 -1.73 -17.18 33.50
C TYR A 8 -1.64 -15.65 33.35
N LEU A 9 -2.28 -14.92 34.26
CA LEU A 9 -2.26 -13.46 34.29
C LEU A 9 -1.31 -12.99 35.41
N VAL A 10 -0.17 -12.44 35.01
CA VAL A 10 0.84 -11.91 35.93
C VAL A 10 0.59 -10.44 36.28
N PRO A 11 1.10 -9.94 37.43
CA PRO A 11 1.05 -8.51 37.76
C PRO A 11 1.76 -7.66 36.71
N ASP A 12 1.24 -6.45 36.48
CA ASP A 12 1.92 -5.45 35.66
C ASP A 12 3.26 -5.05 36.30
N LYS A 13 4.31 -5.00 35.48
CA LYS A 13 5.68 -4.65 35.91
C LYS A 13 5.95 -3.15 35.84
N GLY A 14 4.96 -2.35 35.44
CA GLY A 14 5.08 -0.91 35.30
C GLY A 14 5.73 -0.49 33.97
N PRO A 15 5.96 0.82 33.79
CA PRO A 15 6.49 1.35 32.53
C PRO A 15 7.92 0.87 32.29
N VAL A 16 8.20 0.45 31.06
CA VAL A 16 9.53 0.04 30.58
C VAL A 16 9.84 0.71 29.25
N SER A 17 11.13 0.92 28.99
CA SER A 17 11.63 1.38 27.70
C SER A 17 12.41 0.27 27.02
N VAL A 18 12.19 0.08 25.72
CA VAL A 18 12.95 -0.88 24.92
C VAL A 18 14.37 -0.36 24.66
N THR A 19 15.36 -1.26 24.66
CA THR A 19 16.80 -0.92 24.53
C THR A 19 17.45 -1.54 23.30
N THR A 20 16.67 -2.10 22.38
CA THR A 20 17.14 -2.75 21.15
C THR A 20 17.94 -1.78 20.28
N GLN A 21 19.09 -2.23 19.79
CA GLN A 21 20.02 -1.44 18.95
C GLN A 21 20.38 -2.19 17.66
N PHE A 22 21.00 -1.49 16.71
CA PHE A 22 21.45 -2.03 15.41
C PHE A 22 20.33 -2.64 14.56
N VAL A 23 19.17 -2.00 14.55
CA VAL A 23 18.00 -2.39 13.74
C VAL A 23 17.99 -1.59 12.44
N ASP A 24 17.76 -2.25 11.31
CA ASP A 24 17.61 -1.62 10.00
C ASP A 24 16.50 -0.55 10.00
N GLU A 25 16.66 0.47 9.16
CA GLU A 25 15.77 1.64 9.15
C GLU A 25 14.34 1.28 8.72
N GLU A 26 14.19 0.31 7.81
CA GLU A 26 12.91 -0.25 7.37
C GLU A 26 12.04 -0.75 8.54
N ILE A 27 12.65 -1.19 9.63
CA ILE A 27 11.93 -1.69 10.81
C ILE A 27 11.85 -0.59 11.88
N ALA A 28 12.93 0.16 12.08
CA ALA A 28 13.04 1.07 13.22
C ALA A 28 12.41 2.46 12.98
N LYS A 29 12.37 2.93 11.73
CA LYS A 29 12.09 4.35 11.41
C LYS A 29 11.08 4.57 10.30
N VAL A 30 10.97 3.66 9.34
CA VAL A 30 10.14 3.86 8.15
C VAL A 30 8.73 3.27 8.36
N PRO A 31 7.67 4.09 8.44
CA PRO A 31 6.30 3.58 8.43
C PRO A 31 5.93 3.13 7.02
N ALA A 32 5.86 1.81 6.79
CA ALA A 32 5.59 1.26 5.46
C ALA A 32 4.77 -0.05 5.51
N PRO A 33 4.14 -0.45 4.40
CA PRO A 33 3.49 -1.76 4.27
C PRO A 33 4.48 -2.92 4.45
N GLN A 34 4.02 -4.01 5.07
CA GLN A 34 4.78 -5.26 5.22
C GLN A 34 4.08 -6.40 4.46
N LEU A 35 4.73 -6.92 3.42
CA LEU A 35 4.22 -8.02 2.61
C LEU A 35 4.61 -9.38 3.22
N VAL A 36 3.67 -10.32 3.25
CA VAL A 36 3.89 -11.71 3.67
C VAL A 36 3.59 -12.64 2.50
N VAL A 37 4.51 -13.57 2.21
CA VAL A 37 4.36 -14.57 1.15
C VAL A 37 4.81 -15.95 1.61
N PRO A 38 4.26 -17.04 1.03
CA PRO A 38 4.73 -18.39 1.33
C PRO A 38 6.13 -18.61 0.73
N SER A 39 7.08 -19.06 1.55
CA SER A 39 8.49 -19.18 1.17
C SER A 39 8.78 -20.36 0.24
N ASP A 40 7.88 -21.34 0.15
CA ASP A 40 7.97 -22.51 -0.73
C ASP A 40 7.57 -22.20 -2.18
N ASN A 41 6.98 -21.03 -2.45
CA ASN A 41 6.70 -20.56 -3.79
C ASN A 41 7.77 -19.57 -4.27
N ALA A 42 8.76 -20.08 -5.00
CA ALA A 42 9.89 -19.28 -5.49
C ALA A 42 9.47 -18.05 -6.31
N ARG A 43 8.37 -18.13 -7.08
CA ARG A 43 7.87 -17.00 -7.87
C ARG A 43 7.32 -15.89 -6.96
N TYR A 44 6.60 -16.27 -5.91
CA TYR A 44 6.05 -15.29 -4.97
C TYR A 44 7.15 -14.64 -4.13
N VAL A 45 8.16 -15.41 -3.72
CA VAL A 45 9.34 -14.86 -3.03
C VAL A 45 10.05 -13.84 -3.93
N LEU A 46 10.32 -14.17 -5.19
CA LEU A 46 11.00 -13.25 -6.11
C LEU A 46 10.17 -11.97 -6.34
N ASN A 47 8.86 -12.11 -6.52
CA ASN A 47 7.97 -10.96 -6.64
C ASN A 47 7.97 -10.11 -5.36
N ALA A 48 7.96 -10.73 -4.18
CA ALA A 48 7.92 -10.03 -2.90
C ALA A 48 9.21 -9.26 -2.61
N VAL A 49 10.38 -9.84 -2.91
CA VAL A 49 11.67 -9.15 -2.78
C VAL A 49 11.74 -7.92 -3.69
N ASN A 50 11.19 -8.02 -4.90
CA ASN A 50 11.15 -6.91 -5.85
C ASN A 50 10.02 -5.89 -5.56
N ALA A 51 9.05 -6.23 -4.71
CA ALA A 51 7.89 -5.39 -4.42
C ALA A 51 8.23 -4.15 -3.56
N ARG A 52 9.49 -3.94 -3.18
CA ARG A 52 9.92 -2.69 -2.54
C ARG A 52 9.60 -1.47 -3.42
N TRP A 53 9.63 -1.66 -4.74
CA TRP A 53 9.22 -0.66 -5.72
C TRP A 53 8.17 -1.26 -6.65
N GLY A 54 7.02 -0.60 -6.74
CA GLY A 54 5.90 -1.04 -7.58
C GLY A 54 5.40 0.09 -8.47
N SER A 55 4.87 -0.27 -9.64
CA SER A 55 4.22 0.68 -10.55
C SER A 55 2.86 1.08 -10.00
N LEU A 56 2.72 2.34 -9.57
CA LEU A 56 1.43 2.89 -9.16
C LEU A 56 0.41 2.83 -10.32
N TYR A 57 0.87 3.06 -11.55
CA TYR A 57 0.01 3.04 -12.73
C TYR A 57 -0.55 1.64 -12.98
N ASP A 58 0.26 0.59 -12.85
CA ASP A 58 -0.22 -0.79 -13.00
C ASP A 58 -1.17 -1.19 -11.86
N ALA A 59 -0.91 -0.71 -10.64
CA ALA A 59 -1.81 -0.95 -9.50
C ALA A 59 -3.17 -0.26 -9.70
N LEU A 60 -3.19 1.00 -10.14
CA LEU A 60 -4.43 1.74 -10.40
C LEU A 60 -5.18 1.18 -11.61
N TYR A 61 -4.46 0.90 -12.70
CA TYR A 61 -5.06 0.38 -13.93
C TYR A 61 -5.55 -1.06 -13.75
N GLY A 62 -4.80 -1.89 -13.03
CA GLY A 62 -5.03 -3.32 -12.90
C GLY A 62 -6.20 -3.71 -11.98
N PHE A 63 -6.50 -2.87 -10.99
CA PHE A 63 -7.46 -3.15 -9.92
C PHE A 63 -8.65 -2.17 -9.91
N ASP A 64 -9.60 -2.39 -9.02
CA ASP A 64 -10.88 -1.69 -8.94
C ASP A 64 -10.82 -0.31 -8.23
N VAL A 65 -9.62 0.16 -7.88
CA VAL A 65 -9.40 1.52 -7.34
C VAL A 65 -9.93 2.58 -8.31
N ILE A 66 -9.71 2.39 -9.61
CA ILE A 66 -10.32 3.21 -10.65
C ILE A 66 -11.65 2.57 -11.06
N PRO A 67 -12.80 3.20 -10.75
CA PRO A 67 -14.11 2.67 -11.09
C PRO A 67 -14.34 2.65 -12.60
N ALA A 68 -15.25 1.79 -13.07
CA ALA A 68 -15.56 1.64 -14.49
C ALA A 68 -16.19 2.91 -15.11
N TYR A 69 -16.79 3.75 -14.28
CA TYR A 69 -17.26 5.09 -14.62
C TYR A 69 -16.59 6.06 -13.67
N SER A 70 -15.86 7.03 -14.21
CA SER A 70 -15.11 8.02 -13.44
C SER A 70 -15.39 9.42 -13.98
N VAL A 71 -15.18 10.44 -13.16
CA VAL A 71 -15.19 11.84 -13.58
C VAL A 71 -13.75 12.32 -13.59
N THR A 72 -13.30 12.92 -14.69
CA THR A 72 -11.97 13.53 -14.78
C THR A 72 -11.87 14.77 -13.90
N SER A 73 -10.65 15.24 -13.67
CA SER A 73 -10.39 16.52 -13.01
C SER A 73 -11.08 17.72 -13.68
N SER A 74 -11.38 17.62 -14.99
CA SER A 74 -12.13 18.61 -15.77
C SER A 74 -13.66 18.47 -15.67
N GLY A 75 -14.17 17.53 -14.88
CA GLY A 75 -15.61 17.33 -14.66
C GLY A 75 -16.30 16.48 -15.73
N VAL A 76 -15.56 15.75 -16.57
CA VAL A 76 -16.12 14.94 -17.66
C VAL A 76 -16.29 13.49 -17.20
N GLU A 77 -17.51 12.96 -17.32
CA GLU A 77 -17.77 11.53 -17.12
C GLU A 77 -17.14 10.69 -18.25
N ILE A 78 -16.39 9.67 -17.87
CA ILE A 78 -15.68 8.76 -18.77
C ILE A 78 -15.97 7.30 -18.42
N ASN A 79 -16.08 6.47 -19.47
CA ASN A 79 -16.07 5.01 -19.34
C ASN A 79 -14.62 4.52 -19.18
N ALA A 80 -14.18 4.44 -17.93
CA ALA A 80 -12.86 3.96 -17.51
C ALA A 80 -12.85 2.44 -17.24
N ALA A 81 -13.80 1.67 -17.79
CA ALA A 81 -13.81 0.22 -17.66
C ALA A 81 -12.49 -0.38 -18.15
N LYS A 82 -12.00 -1.38 -17.41
CA LYS A 82 -10.83 -2.16 -17.84
C LYS A 82 -11.19 -2.83 -19.17
N GLY A 83 -10.51 -2.43 -20.24
CA GLY A 83 -10.78 -2.95 -21.59
C GLY A 83 -10.69 -4.47 -21.61
N SER A 84 -11.57 -5.12 -22.39
CA SER A 84 -11.62 -6.59 -22.50
C SER A 84 -10.39 -7.17 -23.19
N SER A 85 -9.69 -6.40 -24.02
CA SER A 85 -8.37 -6.76 -24.56
C SER A 85 -7.55 -5.50 -24.87
N GLY A 86 -6.46 -5.29 -24.13
CA GLY A 86 -5.51 -4.20 -24.38
C GLY A 86 -5.76 -2.93 -23.56
N TYR A 87 -5.01 -1.88 -23.91
CA TYR A 87 -5.04 -0.59 -23.25
C TYR A 87 -6.31 0.19 -23.63
N ASN A 88 -7.03 0.69 -22.63
CA ASN A 88 -8.14 1.62 -22.76
C ASN A 88 -7.60 3.02 -22.44
N PRO A 89 -7.48 3.93 -23.43
CA PRO A 89 -7.02 5.29 -23.20
C PRO A 89 -7.82 6.06 -22.15
N MET A 90 -9.15 5.86 -22.09
CA MET A 90 -10.00 6.55 -21.12
C MET A 90 -9.69 6.10 -19.69
N ARG A 91 -9.40 4.81 -19.48
CA ARG A 91 -8.94 4.32 -18.18
C ARG A 91 -7.55 4.83 -17.84
N GLY A 92 -6.65 4.89 -18.83
CA GLY A 92 -5.31 5.44 -18.65
C GLY A 92 -5.34 6.92 -18.24
N GLU A 93 -6.23 7.71 -18.81
CA GLU A 93 -6.47 9.09 -18.40
C GLU A 93 -6.94 9.17 -16.95
N ALA A 94 -7.89 8.33 -16.53
CA ALA A 94 -8.34 8.27 -15.13
C ALA A 94 -7.20 7.90 -14.15
N VAL A 95 -6.29 7.01 -14.57
CA VAL A 95 -5.09 6.64 -13.78
C VAL A 95 -4.13 7.81 -13.64
N ILE A 96 -3.88 8.55 -14.73
CA ILE A 96 -3.01 9.73 -14.72
C ILE A 96 -3.59 10.82 -13.84
N ASP A 97 -4.89 11.10 -13.96
CA ASP A 97 -5.58 12.08 -13.14
C ASP A 97 -5.47 11.75 -11.65
N PHE A 98 -5.69 10.49 -11.27
CA PHE A 98 -5.49 10.03 -9.89
C PHE A 98 -4.05 10.25 -9.42
N ALA A 99 -3.07 9.84 -10.22
CA ALA A 99 -1.66 9.94 -9.87
C ALA A 99 -1.22 11.41 -9.73
N ASN A 100 -1.69 12.30 -10.59
CA ASN A 100 -1.42 13.73 -10.51
C ASN A 100 -2.04 14.35 -9.25
N GLY A 101 -3.30 13.99 -8.93
CA GLY A 101 -3.93 14.45 -7.69
C GLY A 101 -3.17 14.00 -6.44
N LEU A 102 -2.64 12.77 -6.43
CA LEU A 102 -1.78 12.30 -5.36
C LEU A 102 -0.46 13.10 -5.30
N LEU A 103 0.16 13.42 -6.44
CA LEU A 103 1.38 14.23 -6.49
C LEU A 103 1.15 15.65 -5.96
N ASP A 104 0.02 16.26 -6.29
CA ASP A 104 -0.38 17.57 -5.76
C ASP A 104 -0.53 17.55 -4.23
N GLU A 105 -0.98 16.42 -3.66
CA GLU A 105 -1.11 16.22 -2.21
C GLU A 105 0.26 16.02 -1.52
N ILE A 106 1.09 15.11 -2.04
CA ILE A 106 2.32 14.66 -1.35
C ILE A 106 3.57 15.48 -1.71
N ALA A 107 3.56 16.16 -2.84
CA ALA A 107 4.69 16.91 -3.37
C ALA A 107 4.22 18.20 -4.10
N PRO A 108 3.54 19.13 -3.40
CA PRO A 108 2.96 20.32 -4.00
C PRO A 108 4.02 21.24 -4.61
N LEU A 109 3.69 21.87 -5.74
CA LEU A 109 4.56 22.86 -6.40
C LEU A 109 4.59 24.18 -5.62
N ALA A 110 5.76 24.82 -5.59
CA ALA A 110 5.89 26.18 -5.08
C ALA A 110 5.31 27.17 -6.10
N ASN A 111 4.35 27.98 -5.65
CA ASN A 111 3.72 29.04 -6.46
C ASN A 111 4.53 30.33 -6.45
#